data_AF-A0A3P7MCQ8-F1
#
_entry.id   AF-A0A3P7MCQ8-F1
#
_cell.length_a   1.000
_cell.length_b   1.000
_cell.length_c   1.000
_cell.angle_alpha   90.00
_cell.angle_beta   90.00
_cell.angle_gamma   90.00
#
_symmetry.space_group_name_H-M   'P 1'
#
loop_
_entity.id
_entity.type
_entity.pdbx_description
1 polymer ?
#
loop_
_entity_poly.entity_id
_entity_poly.type
_entity_poly.pdbx_seq_one_letter_code
_entity_poly.pdbx_strand_id
1 'polypeptide(L)'
;MMYAQLIDEYDDIFVQNAAEHAGTLERAGALLINSFTATRTEAENPLKASQAYEEIASALKNATKAAETAVKAAEDAYAEADEKSENSMVKKVTDSEKNSQALADEARNIRKQWEMSDMENERKQLDERLAYVNEQNIDMIKRNDVVKNQWSKFDDHHDRTIGLQSVARDADKRAEIARKATEALVTEVKEIAEQTNKLLNSTGQGIREDIEQRSFTSPAHPSPSNSFSIKYRPLRNVPDSAVFITRTKPRRTQPSEFIAIEVRDKRVVAHWNVGGGAKMATNSHSILYIPNTDRSNWYHIDVERIGNALNLTVALKETVTGAADKLRTDAVSVFVGDGEYDGEVLFNTIPGETEISMGTDPESAAEMGLATNK
;
A
#
# COMPACT_ATOMS: atom_id res chain seq x y z
N MET A 1 -13.54 -67.90 -152.14
CA MET A 1 -14.03 -69.29 -152.12
C MET A 1 -13.83 -70.00 -150.78
N MET A 2 -13.16 -69.44 -149.78
CA MET A 2 -12.99 -70.22 -148.53
C MET A 2 -13.28 -69.44 -147.26
N TYR A 3 -13.00 -68.14 -147.18
CA TYR A 3 -13.41 -67.37 -146.00
C TYR A 3 -14.93 -67.17 -145.91
N ALA A 4 -15.55 -66.80 -147.03
CA ALA A 4 -16.96 -66.44 -147.03
C ALA A 4 -17.90 -67.64 -146.84
N GLN A 5 -17.57 -68.85 -147.30
CA GLN A 5 -18.37 -70.05 -146.96
C GLN A 5 -18.35 -70.33 -145.44
N LEU A 6 -17.23 -70.03 -144.76
CA LEU A 6 -17.15 -70.10 -143.30
C LEU A 6 -17.96 -68.96 -142.63
N ILE A 7 -18.07 -67.80 -143.29
CA ILE A 7 -18.94 -66.69 -142.87
C ILE A 7 -20.39 -67.08 -143.07
N ASP A 8 -20.76 -67.65 -144.22
CA ASP A 8 -22.12 -68.07 -144.53
C ASP A 8 -22.57 -69.15 -143.54
N GLU A 9 -21.71 -70.13 -143.21
CA GLU A 9 -22.03 -71.18 -142.22
C GLU A 9 -22.09 -70.63 -140.78
N TYR A 10 -21.27 -69.63 -140.43
CA TYR A 10 -21.30 -68.93 -139.14
C TYR A 10 -22.52 -68.00 -139.00
N ASP A 11 -22.88 -67.31 -140.08
CA ASP A 11 -23.99 -66.38 -140.16
C ASP A 11 -25.32 -67.13 -140.04
N ASP A 12 -25.46 -68.27 -140.71
CA ASP A 12 -26.68 -69.09 -140.65
C ASP A 12 -26.86 -69.80 -139.30
N ILE A 13 -25.80 -70.43 -138.76
CA ILE A 13 -25.91 -71.24 -137.53
C ILE A 13 -26.00 -70.37 -136.28
N PHE A 14 -25.19 -69.29 -136.18
CA PHE A 14 -25.08 -68.49 -134.96
C PHE A 14 -25.73 -67.11 -135.08
N VAL A 15 -25.50 -66.37 -136.18
CA VAL A 15 -25.96 -64.97 -136.29
C VAL A 15 -27.46 -64.90 -136.53
N GLN A 16 -28.02 -65.70 -137.45
CA GLN A 16 -29.46 -65.72 -137.72
C GLN A 16 -30.28 -66.28 -136.55
N ASN A 17 -29.85 -67.40 -135.95
CA ASN A 17 -30.51 -67.93 -134.75
C ASN A 17 -30.45 -66.95 -133.57
N ALA A 18 -29.31 -66.27 -133.36
CA ALA A 18 -29.20 -65.23 -132.34
C ALA A 18 -30.06 -64.01 -132.67
N ALA A 19 -30.15 -63.62 -133.95
CA ALA A 19 -30.99 -62.52 -134.41
C ALA A 19 -32.50 -62.84 -134.29
N GLU A 20 -32.92 -64.07 -134.60
CA GLU A 20 -34.30 -64.50 -134.39
C GLU A 20 -34.65 -64.59 -132.90
N HIS A 21 -33.75 -65.14 -132.08
CA HIS A 21 -33.96 -65.19 -130.64
C HIS A 21 -34.00 -63.79 -130.02
N ALA A 22 -33.09 -62.90 -130.43
CA ALA A 22 -33.09 -61.49 -130.05
C ALA A 22 -34.40 -60.81 -130.50
N GLY A 23 -34.86 -61.03 -131.73
CA GLY A 23 -36.13 -60.49 -132.22
C GLY A 23 -37.37 -61.09 -131.52
N THR A 24 -37.25 -62.28 -130.93
CA THR A 24 -38.31 -62.89 -130.12
C THR A 24 -38.32 -62.33 -128.71
N LEU A 25 -37.14 -62.12 -128.10
CA LEU A 25 -36.97 -61.42 -126.83
C LEU A 25 -37.42 -59.96 -126.91
N GLU A 26 -37.12 -59.27 -128.01
CA GLU A 26 -37.53 -57.90 -128.26
C GLU A 26 -39.07 -57.78 -128.36
N ARG A 27 -39.72 -58.73 -129.03
CA ARG A 27 -41.19 -58.83 -129.06
C ARG A 27 -41.77 -59.13 -127.68
N ALA A 28 -41.17 -60.04 -126.90
CA ALA A 28 -41.62 -60.34 -125.54
C ALA A 28 -41.46 -59.14 -124.59
N GLY A 29 -40.36 -58.39 -124.71
CA GLY A 29 -40.11 -57.16 -123.97
C GLY A 29 -41.14 -56.07 -124.30
N ALA A 30 -41.44 -55.87 -125.59
CA ALA A 30 -42.46 -54.91 -126.02
C ALA A 30 -43.86 -55.28 -125.46
N LEU A 31 -44.18 -56.58 -125.40
CA LEU A 31 -45.47 -57.06 -124.89
C LEU A 31 -45.61 -56.83 -123.38
N LEU A 32 -44.54 -57.02 -122.61
CA LEU A 32 -44.48 -56.74 -121.18
C LEU A 32 -44.55 -55.23 -120.87
N ILE A 33 -43.89 -54.40 -121.67
CA ILE A 33 -43.97 -52.94 -121.53
C ILE A 33 -45.41 -52.47 -121.78
N ASN A 34 -46.06 -53.00 -122.82
CA ASN A 34 -47.44 -52.65 -123.13
C ASN A 34 -48.42 -53.13 -122.06
N SER A 35 -48.25 -54.34 -121.50
CA SER A 35 -49.10 -54.82 -120.42
C SER A 35 -48.93 -53.99 -119.15
N PHE A 36 -47.70 -53.61 -118.80
CA PHE A 36 -47.42 -52.76 -117.64
C PHE A 36 -48.00 -51.36 -117.81
N THR A 37 -47.94 -50.79 -119.02
CA THR A 37 -48.50 -49.46 -119.32
C THR A 37 -50.03 -49.47 -119.27
N ALA A 38 -50.67 -50.54 -119.76
CA ALA A 38 -52.12 -50.72 -119.66
C ALA A 38 -52.56 -50.87 -118.19
N THR A 39 -51.91 -51.73 -117.40
CA THR A 39 -52.24 -51.92 -115.99
C THR A 39 -52.04 -50.65 -115.16
N ARG A 40 -50.99 -49.86 -115.45
CA ARG A 40 -50.74 -48.58 -114.77
C ARG A 40 -51.85 -47.56 -115.06
N THR A 41 -52.32 -47.49 -116.30
CA THR A 41 -53.34 -46.54 -116.73
C THR A 41 -54.73 -46.92 -116.18
N GLU A 42 -55.06 -48.21 -116.18
CA GLU A 42 -56.33 -48.72 -115.63
C GLU A 42 -56.42 -48.52 -114.11
N ALA A 43 -55.30 -48.61 -113.39
CA ALA A 43 -55.22 -48.46 -111.93
C ALA A 43 -55.24 -47.00 -111.42
N GLU A 44 -55.03 -46.00 -112.29
CA GLU A 44 -54.90 -44.59 -111.88
C GLU A 44 -56.26 -43.95 -111.52
N ASN A 45 -57.33 -44.30 -112.25
CA ASN A 45 -58.68 -43.74 -112.02
C ASN A 45 -59.34 -44.23 -110.72
N PRO A 46 -59.29 -45.52 -110.36
CA PRO A 46 -59.82 -46.01 -109.08
C PRO A 46 -59.09 -45.41 -107.87
N LEU A 47 -57.77 -45.17 -107.97
CA LEU A 47 -57.00 -44.61 -106.87
C LEU A 47 -57.40 -43.15 -106.58
N LYS A 48 -57.54 -42.34 -107.63
CA LYS A 48 -58.03 -40.95 -107.53
C LYS A 48 -59.45 -40.88 -106.97
N ALA A 49 -60.33 -41.79 -107.37
CA ALA A 49 -61.68 -41.88 -106.82
C ALA A 49 -61.67 -42.25 -105.32
N SER A 50 -60.82 -43.21 -104.91
CA SER A 50 -60.68 -43.59 -103.49
C SER A 50 -60.22 -42.42 -102.63
N GLN A 51 -59.24 -41.64 -103.11
CA GLN A 51 -58.74 -40.46 -102.39
C GLN A 51 -59.82 -39.38 -102.25
N ALA A 52 -60.58 -39.12 -103.31
CA ALA A 52 -61.68 -38.16 -103.24
C ALA A 52 -62.78 -38.58 -102.24
N TYR A 53 -63.12 -39.88 -102.17
CA TYR A 53 -64.07 -40.37 -101.17
C TYR A 53 -63.52 -40.27 -99.74
N GLU A 54 -62.24 -40.52 -99.53
CA GLU A 54 -61.57 -40.37 -98.22
C GLU A 54 -61.56 -38.91 -97.76
N GLU A 55 -61.29 -37.97 -98.66
CA GLU A 55 -61.35 -36.52 -98.40
C GLU A 55 -62.78 -36.07 -98.05
N ILE A 56 -63.78 -36.51 -98.81
CA ILE A 56 -65.20 -36.19 -98.53
C ILE A 56 -65.63 -36.76 -97.18
N ALA A 57 -65.29 -38.02 -96.88
CA ALA A 57 -65.62 -38.64 -95.60
C ALA A 57 -64.95 -37.92 -94.42
N SER A 58 -63.70 -37.52 -94.57
CA SER A 58 -62.95 -36.76 -93.56
C SER A 58 -63.54 -35.36 -93.35
N ALA A 59 -63.91 -34.66 -94.43
CA ALA A 59 -64.56 -33.35 -94.35
C ALA A 59 -65.92 -33.42 -93.66
N LEU A 60 -66.75 -34.43 -93.98
CA LEU A 60 -68.04 -34.65 -93.34
C LEU A 60 -67.88 -34.94 -91.84
N LYS A 61 -66.91 -35.76 -91.45
CA LYS A 61 -66.63 -36.05 -90.04
C LYS A 61 -66.24 -34.81 -89.25
N ASN A 62 -65.41 -33.94 -89.84
CA ASN A 62 -65.01 -32.68 -89.21
C ASN A 62 -66.19 -31.71 -89.09
N ALA A 63 -67.04 -31.61 -90.12
CA ALA A 63 -68.23 -30.78 -90.09
C ALA A 63 -69.21 -31.23 -88.98
N THR A 64 -69.42 -32.55 -88.82
CA THR A 64 -70.26 -33.09 -87.74
C THR A 64 -69.71 -32.71 -86.36
N LYS A 65 -68.40 -32.88 -86.13
CA LYS A 65 -67.79 -32.53 -84.85
C LYS A 65 -67.89 -31.03 -84.55
N ALA A 66 -67.75 -30.18 -85.56
CA ALA A 66 -67.91 -28.74 -85.40
C ALA A 66 -69.36 -28.37 -85.06
N ALA A 67 -70.35 -29.02 -85.71
CA ALA A 67 -71.77 -28.83 -85.42
C ALA A 67 -72.13 -29.26 -83.99
N GLU A 68 -71.67 -30.43 -83.54
CA GLU A 68 -71.87 -30.90 -82.16
C GLU A 68 -71.28 -29.93 -81.13
N THR A 69 -70.08 -29.39 -81.40
CA THR A 69 -69.43 -28.42 -80.53
C THR A 69 -70.22 -27.11 -80.46
N ALA A 70 -70.76 -26.65 -81.60
CA ALA A 70 -71.59 -25.45 -81.67
C ALA A 70 -72.92 -25.62 -80.93
N VAL A 71 -73.58 -26.77 -81.06
CA VAL A 71 -74.81 -27.09 -80.31
C VAL A 71 -74.54 -27.08 -78.81
N LYS A 72 -73.48 -27.75 -78.36
CA LYS A 72 -73.13 -27.76 -76.93
C LYS A 72 -72.83 -26.36 -76.40
N ALA A 73 -72.09 -25.54 -77.15
CA ALA A 73 -71.80 -24.16 -76.74
C ALA A 73 -73.08 -23.30 -76.68
N ALA A 74 -74.03 -23.52 -77.58
CA ALA A 74 -75.34 -22.84 -77.56
C ALA A 74 -76.20 -23.29 -76.38
N GLU A 75 -76.20 -24.59 -76.04
CA GLU A 75 -76.88 -25.14 -74.87
C GLU A 75 -76.27 -24.59 -73.57
N ASP A 76 -74.94 -24.53 -73.47
CA ASP A 76 -74.23 -23.97 -72.31
C ASP A 76 -74.53 -22.47 -72.15
N ALA A 77 -74.49 -21.70 -73.24
CA ALA A 77 -74.83 -20.27 -73.22
C ALA A 77 -76.31 -20.04 -72.85
N TYR A 78 -77.22 -20.89 -73.33
CA TYR A 78 -78.62 -20.85 -72.95
C TYR A 78 -78.78 -21.16 -71.45
N ALA A 79 -78.12 -22.20 -70.94
CA ALA A 79 -78.16 -22.56 -69.53
C ALA A 79 -77.56 -21.49 -68.60
N GLU A 80 -76.61 -20.68 -69.09
CA GLU A 80 -76.03 -19.56 -68.33
C GLU A 80 -76.93 -18.31 -68.35
N ALA A 81 -77.70 -18.13 -69.43
CA ALA A 81 -78.64 -17.01 -69.60
C ALA A 81 -80.04 -17.29 -69.04
N ASP A 82 -80.48 -18.54 -68.96
CA ASP A 82 -81.79 -18.92 -68.42
C ASP A 82 -81.84 -18.66 -66.91
N GLU A 83 -82.78 -17.83 -66.48
CA GLU A 83 -83.00 -17.45 -65.08
C GLU A 83 -83.37 -18.65 -64.18
N LYS A 84 -83.95 -19.71 -64.75
CA LYS A 84 -84.36 -20.90 -64.02
C LYS A 84 -83.25 -21.95 -63.86
N SER A 85 -82.15 -21.79 -64.58
CA SER A 85 -81.00 -22.67 -64.50
C SER A 85 -80.20 -22.42 -63.23
N GLU A 86 -79.69 -23.49 -62.61
CA GLU A 86 -78.87 -23.40 -61.40
C GLU A 86 -77.56 -22.65 -61.63
N ASN A 87 -77.02 -22.73 -62.86
CA ASN A 87 -75.79 -22.04 -63.26
C ASN A 87 -76.01 -20.63 -63.82
N SER A 88 -77.25 -20.11 -63.74
CA SER A 88 -77.60 -18.79 -64.25
C SER A 88 -76.72 -17.68 -63.67
N MET A 89 -76.12 -16.88 -64.54
CA MET A 89 -75.36 -15.69 -64.14
C MET A 89 -76.25 -14.66 -63.43
N VAL A 90 -77.53 -14.57 -63.83
CA VAL A 90 -78.50 -13.66 -63.22
C VAL A 90 -78.74 -14.02 -61.74
N LYS A 91 -78.87 -15.32 -61.45
CA LYS A 91 -79.04 -15.82 -60.08
C LYS A 91 -77.80 -15.53 -59.22
N LYS A 92 -76.60 -15.81 -59.73
CA LYS A 92 -75.33 -15.53 -59.03
C LYS A 92 -75.14 -14.05 -58.72
N VAL A 93 -75.46 -13.17 -59.66
CA VAL A 93 -75.41 -11.71 -59.46
C VAL A 93 -76.39 -11.28 -58.38
N THR A 94 -77.62 -11.80 -58.43
CA THR A 94 -78.67 -11.49 -57.45
C THR A 94 -78.28 -11.96 -56.04
N ASP A 95 -77.72 -13.16 -55.91
CA ASP A 95 -77.26 -13.70 -54.62
C ASP A 95 -76.06 -12.90 -54.08
N SER A 96 -75.13 -12.50 -54.96
CA SER A 96 -74.01 -11.64 -54.57
C SER A 96 -74.46 -10.26 -54.11
N GLU A 97 -75.46 -9.67 -54.77
CA GLU A 97 -76.04 -8.39 -54.38
C GLU A 97 -76.68 -8.47 -52.98
N LYS A 98 -77.48 -9.50 -52.72
CA LYS A 98 -78.09 -9.74 -51.41
C LYS A 98 -77.05 -9.88 -50.30
N ASN A 99 -75.99 -10.64 -50.55
CA ASN A 99 -74.90 -10.82 -49.57
C ASN A 99 -74.18 -9.49 -49.29
N SER A 100 -73.93 -8.69 -50.34
CA SER A 100 -73.31 -7.37 -50.16
C SER A 100 -74.19 -6.42 -49.36
N GLN A 101 -75.51 -6.45 -49.57
CA GLN A 101 -76.46 -5.63 -48.82
C GLN A 101 -76.50 -6.06 -47.34
N ALA A 102 -76.55 -7.37 -47.08
CA ALA A 102 -76.52 -7.90 -45.71
C ALA A 102 -75.26 -7.47 -44.94
N LEU A 103 -74.08 -7.56 -45.57
CA LEU A 103 -72.82 -7.10 -44.98
C LEU A 103 -72.80 -5.59 -44.72
N ALA A 104 -73.36 -4.79 -45.64
CA ALA A 104 -73.46 -3.35 -45.46
C ALA A 104 -74.35 -2.98 -44.26
N ASP A 105 -75.44 -3.71 -44.06
CA ASP A 105 -76.34 -3.50 -42.93
C ASP A 105 -75.73 -3.98 -41.60
N GLU A 106 -74.99 -5.09 -41.61
CA GLU A 106 -74.22 -5.54 -40.44
C GLU A 106 -73.16 -4.51 -40.03
N ALA A 107 -72.39 -3.98 -40.99
CA ALA A 107 -71.40 -2.94 -40.73
C ALA A 107 -72.04 -1.66 -40.15
N ARG A 108 -73.21 -1.27 -40.64
CA ARG A 108 -73.98 -0.15 -40.07
C ARG A 108 -74.44 -0.42 -38.65
N ASN A 109 -74.87 -1.65 -38.35
CA ASN A 109 -75.29 -2.02 -37.00
C ASN A 109 -74.12 -2.05 -36.02
N ILE A 110 -72.96 -2.60 -36.42
CA ILE A 110 -71.73 -2.56 -35.60
C ILE A 110 -71.32 -1.12 -35.33
N ARG A 111 -71.36 -0.25 -36.35
CA ARG A 111 -71.05 1.17 -36.17
C ARG A 111 -72.00 1.85 -35.19
N LYS A 112 -73.31 1.59 -35.28
CA LYS A 112 -74.28 2.10 -34.29
C LYS A 112 -74.02 1.55 -32.90
N GLN A 113 -73.68 0.27 -32.76
CA GLN A 113 -73.32 -0.31 -31.47
C GLN A 113 -72.07 0.35 -30.88
N TRP A 114 -71.06 0.64 -31.70
CA TRP A 114 -69.88 1.39 -31.30
C TRP A 114 -70.20 2.83 -30.88
N GLU A 115 -71.04 3.54 -31.64
CA GLU A 115 -71.46 4.90 -31.32
C GLU A 115 -72.37 4.95 -30.08
N MET A 116 -73.17 3.92 -29.84
CA MET A 116 -74.00 3.75 -28.64
C MET A 116 -73.21 3.21 -27.44
N SER A 117 -72.08 2.56 -27.68
CA SER A 117 -71.18 2.10 -26.63
C SER A 117 -70.36 3.29 -26.13
N ASP A 118 -70.23 3.41 -24.82
CA ASP A 118 -69.36 4.43 -24.20
C ASP A 118 -67.86 4.14 -24.37
N MET A 119 -67.46 3.27 -25.31
CA MET A 119 -66.07 2.87 -25.50
C MET A 119 -65.12 4.04 -25.80
N GLU A 120 -65.58 5.08 -26.51
CA GLU A 120 -64.75 6.28 -26.73
C GLU A 120 -64.53 7.05 -25.41
N ASN A 121 -65.52 7.06 -24.52
CA ASN A 121 -65.40 7.65 -23.19
C ASN A 121 -64.50 6.80 -22.30
N GLU A 122 -64.62 5.47 -22.34
CA GLU A 122 -63.72 4.55 -21.63
C GLU A 122 -62.26 4.71 -22.11
N ARG A 123 -62.04 4.86 -23.43
CA ARG A 123 -60.71 5.12 -23.99
C ARG A 123 -60.11 6.41 -23.45
N LYS A 124 -60.90 7.50 -23.43
CA LYS A 124 -60.45 8.78 -22.86
C LYS A 124 -60.13 8.67 -21.36
N GLN A 125 -60.96 7.97 -20.59
CA GLN A 125 -60.69 7.75 -19.17
C GLN A 125 -59.42 6.92 -18.94
N LEU A 126 -59.16 5.92 -19.80
CA LEU A 126 -57.92 5.16 -19.76
C LEU A 126 -56.71 6.03 -20.09
N ASP A 127 -56.79 6.90 -21.10
CA ASP A 127 -55.74 7.84 -21.46
C ASP A 127 -55.44 8.82 -20.31
N GLU A 128 -56.48 9.36 -19.65
CA GLU A 128 -56.34 10.23 -18.49
C GLU A 128 -55.69 9.51 -17.29
N ARG A 129 -56.12 8.27 -17.00
CA ARG A 129 -55.50 7.44 -15.95
C ARG A 129 -54.05 7.13 -16.27
N LEU A 130 -53.72 6.85 -17.53
CA LEU A 130 -52.36 6.59 -17.96
C LEU A 130 -51.47 7.83 -17.78
N ALA A 131 -51.97 9.02 -18.13
CA ALA A 131 -51.27 10.28 -17.92
C ALA A 131 -51.00 10.53 -16.43
N TYR A 132 -52.01 10.34 -15.58
CA TYR A 132 -51.89 10.49 -14.13
C TYR A 132 -50.86 9.51 -13.53
N VAL A 133 -50.92 8.23 -13.92
CA VAL A 133 -49.96 7.22 -13.46
C VAL A 133 -48.54 7.55 -13.90
N ASN A 134 -48.35 8.04 -15.13
CA ASN A 134 -47.04 8.48 -15.61
C ASN A 134 -46.47 9.64 -14.80
N GLU A 135 -47.31 10.64 -14.48
CA GLU A 135 -46.91 11.76 -13.62
C GLU A 135 -46.50 11.28 -12.22
N GLN A 136 -47.30 10.40 -11.61
CA GLN A 136 -46.94 9.77 -10.33
C GLN A 136 -45.62 8.99 -10.40
N ASN A 137 -45.37 8.29 -11.51
CA ASN A 137 -44.13 7.55 -11.71
C ASN A 137 -42.92 8.49 -11.74
N ILE A 138 -43.01 9.62 -12.44
CA ILE A 138 -41.96 10.65 -12.49
C ILE A 138 -41.67 11.20 -11.10
N ASP A 139 -42.72 11.52 -10.34
CA ASP A 139 -42.55 12.01 -8.96
C ASP A 139 -41.97 10.96 -8.02
N MET A 140 -42.34 9.69 -8.20
CA MET A 140 -41.76 8.58 -7.47
C MET A 140 -40.27 8.40 -7.79
N ILE A 141 -39.86 8.55 -9.05
CA ILE A 141 -38.45 8.54 -9.46
C ILE A 141 -37.68 9.66 -8.76
N LYS A 142 -38.20 10.90 -8.76
CA LYS A 142 -37.58 12.02 -8.05
C LYS A 142 -37.44 11.75 -6.56
N ARG A 143 -38.48 11.21 -5.90
CA ARG A 143 -38.42 10.84 -4.49
C ARG A 143 -37.39 9.74 -4.23
N ASN A 144 -37.31 8.75 -5.11
CA ASN A 144 -36.32 7.68 -5.01
C ASN A 144 -34.89 8.22 -5.13
N ASP A 145 -34.64 9.18 -6.03
CA ASP A 145 -33.33 9.83 -6.15
C ASP A 145 -32.96 10.63 -4.90
N VAL A 146 -33.92 11.32 -4.27
CA VAL A 146 -33.71 11.98 -2.98
C VAL A 146 -33.34 10.96 -1.89
N VAL A 147 -34.06 9.83 -1.82
CA VAL A 147 -33.77 8.75 -0.87
C VAL A 147 -32.39 8.15 -1.11
N LYS A 148 -32.02 7.87 -2.37
CA LYS A 148 -30.67 7.39 -2.72
C LYS A 148 -29.58 8.35 -2.26
N ASN A 149 -29.77 9.65 -2.50
CA ASN A 149 -28.83 10.68 -2.07
C ASN A 149 -28.72 10.75 -0.53
N GLN A 150 -29.82 10.57 0.19
CA GLN A 150 -29.78 10.47 1.65
C GLN A 150 -29.08 9.20 2.12
N TRP A 151 -29.30 8.07 1.44
CA TRP A 151 -28.68 6.80 1.78
C TRP A 151 -27.16 6.83 1.58
N SER A 152 -26.67 7.43 0.49
CA SER A 152 -25.24 7.65 0.27
C SER A 152 -24.61 8.52 1.36
N LYS A 153 -25.28 9.60 1.79
CA LYS A 153 -24.79 10.40 2.92
C LYS A 153 -24.76 9.60 4.22
N PHE A 154 -25.78 8.77 4.46
CA PHE A 154 -25.82 7.93 5.64
C PHE A 154 -24.68 6.91 5.65
N ASP A 155 -24.36 6.31 4.51
CA ASP A 155 -23.24 5.39 4.33
C ASP A 155 -21.89 6.08 4.63
N ASP A 156 -21.66 7.27 4.05
CA ASP A 156 -20.47 8.10 4.36
C ASP A 156 -20.37 8.46 5.85
N HIS A 157 -21.51 8.65 6.52
CA HIS A 157 -21.56 8.89 7.97
C HIS A 157 -21.27 7.61 8.75
N HIS A 158 -21.78 6.47 8.31
CA HIS A 158 -21.53 5.18 8.93
C HIS A 158 -20.04 4.84 8.90
N ASP A 159 -19.39 4.97 7.73
CA ASP A 159 -17.96 4.72 7.57
C ASP A 159 -17.10 5.65 8.43
N ARG A 160 -17.44 6.95 8.46
CA ARG A 160 -16.76 7.90 9.36
C ARG A 160 -16.96 7.54 10.83
N THR A 161 -18.12 7.03 11.20
CA THR A 161 -18.42 6.62 12.59
C THR A 161 -17.65 5.36 12.98
N ILE A 162 -17.55 4.37 12.09
CA ILE A 162 -16.71 3.18 12.29
C ILE A 162 -15.24 3.60 12.42
N GLY A 163 -14.77 4.51 11.54
CA GLY A 163 -13.43 5.08 11.61
C GLY A 163 -13.17 5.78 12.96
N LEU A 164 -14.08 6.64 13.41
CA LEU A 164 -14.00 7.30 14.71
C LEU A 164 -13.94 6.32 15.89
N GLN A 165 -14.71 5.23 15.84
CA GLN A 165 -14.69 4.21 16.88
C GLN A 165 -13.31 3.52 16.96
N SER A 166 -12.67 3.29 15.81
CA SER A 166 -11.31 2.73 15.78
C SER A 166 -10.27 3.70 16.37
N VAL A 167 -10.34 4.98 15.99
CA VAL A 167 -9.44 6.03 16.51
C VAL A 167 -9.65 6.22 18.02
N ALA A 168 -10.90 6.19 18.49
CA ALA A 168 -11.21 6.28 19.91
C ALA A 168 -10.62 5.10 20.70
N ARG A 169 -10.71 3.86 20.17
CA ARG A 169 -10.07 2.69 20.79
C ARG A 169 -8.55 2.81 20.86
N ASP A 170 -7.92 3.35 19.81
CA ASP A 170 -6.48 3.54 19.80
C ASP A 170 -6.03 4.68 20.73
N ALA A 171 -6.81 5.76 20.81
CA ALA A 171 -6.59 6.82 21.77
C ALA A 171 -6.71 6.32 23.21
N ASP A 172 -7.70 5.48 23.51
CA ASP A 172 -7.90 4.86 24.83
C ASP A 172 -6.71 3.97 25.22
N LYS A 173 -6.24 3.12 24.29
CA LYS A 173 -5.01 2.33 24.50
C LYS A 173 -3.79 3.21 24.77
N ARG A 174 -3.62 4.32 24.03
CA ARG A 174 -2.50 5.26 24.24
C ARG A 174 -2.62 5.97 25.59
N ALA A 175 -3.82 6.37 25.98
CA ALA A 175 -4.07 6.97 27.29
C ALA A 175 -3.74 5.99 28.42
N GLU A 176 -4.10 4.73 28.28
CA GLU A 176 -3.79 3.69 29.27
C GLU A 176 -2.27 3.41 29.38
N ILE A 177 -1.55 3.42 28.26
CA ILE A 177 -0.08 3.33 28.26
C ILE A 177 0.53 4.56 28.95
N ALA A 178 0.06 5.76 28.62
CA ALA A 178 0.53 7.01 29.23
C ALA A 178 0.24 7.04 30.73
N ARG A 179 -0.93 6.55 31.17
CA ARG A 179 -1.32 6.42 32.57
C ARG A 179 -0.34 5.53 33.32
N LYS A 180 -0.07 4.33 32.80
CA LYS A 180 0.89 3.39 33.39
C LYS A 180 2.31 3.97 33.46
N ALA A 181 2.75 4.65 32.40
CA ALA A 181 4.04 5.34 32.39
C ALA A 181 4.09 6.47 33.43
N THR A 182 3.00 7.21 33.60
CA THR A 182 2.89 8.28 34.60
C THR A 182 2.90 7.71 36.01
N GLU A 183 2.21 6.59 36.27
CA GLU A 183 2.24 5.90 37.57
C GLU A 183 3.64 5.41 37.92
N ALA A 184 4.36 4.84 36.94
CA ALA A 184 5.77 4.46 37.10
C ALA A 184 6.65 5.68 37.42
N LEU A 185 6.51 6.77 36.65
CA LEU A 185 7.25 8.01 36.87
C LEU A 185 6.97 8.64 38.23
N VAL A 186 5.71 8.66 38.69
CA VAL A 186 5.35 9.15 40.02
C VAL A 186 6.05 8.33 41.11
N THR A 187 6.21 7.02 40.89
CA THR A 187 6.93 6.15 41.82
C THR A 187 8.42 6.49 41.84
N GLU A 188 9.07 6.60 40.68
CA GLU A 188 10.48 7.01 40.58
C GLU A 188 10.73 8.40 41.17
N VAL A 189 9.85 9.37 40.91
CA VAL A 189 9.95 10.73 41.46
C VAL A 189 9.82 10.74 42.98
N LYS A 190 8.97 9.88 43.56
CA LYS A 190 8.90 9.73 45.02
C LYS A 190 10.22 9.19 45.58
N GLU A 191 10.81 8.19 44.94
CA GLU A 191 12.12 7.65 45.35
C GLU A 191 13.23 8.70 45.27
N ILE A 192 13.28 9.47 44.17
CA ILE A 192 14.23 10.58 44.00
C ILE A 192 13.97 11.68 45.04
N ALA A 193 12.72 12.00 45.34
CA ALA A 193 12.38 12.99 46.37
C ALA A 193 12.83 12.53 47.76
N GLU A 194 12.68 11.24 48.09
CA GLU A 194 13.22 10.67 49.32
C GLU A 194 14.75 10.72 49.36
N GLN A 195 15.43 10.39 48.26
CA GLN A 195 16.88 10.53 48.15
C GLN A 195 17.33 12.00 48.25
N THR A 196 16.57 12.93 47.67
CA THR A 196 16.89 14.36 47.69
C THR A 196 16.62 14.97 49.05
N ASN A 197 15.59 14.53 49.78
CA ASN A 197 15.39 14.93 51.17
C ASN A 197 16.51 14.44 52.09
N LYS A 198 17.08 13.26 51.83
CA LYS A 198 18.32 12.82 52.49
C LYS A 198 19.52 13.73 52.16
N LEU A 199 19.57 14.29 50.96
CA LEU A 199 20.61 15.23 50.52
C LEU A 199 20.36 16.69 50.96
N LEU A 200 19.12 17.13 51.10
CA LEU A 200 18.77 18.51 51.49
C LEU A 200 18.97 18.77 52.99
N ASN A 201 18.86 17.73 53.81
CA ASN A 201 19.43 17.75 55.17
C ASN A 201 20.97 17.96 55.16
N SER A 202 21.62 17.96 53.98
CA SER A 202 23.05 18.11 53.79
C SER A 202 23.51 19.44 53.16
N THR A 203 22.67 20.48 53.04
CA THR A 203 23.15 21.78 52.50
C THR A 203 22.82 22.98 53.37
N GLY A 204 23.88 23.64 53.85
CA GLY A 204 23.91 24.73 54.83
C GLY A 204 24.52 24.24 56.14
N GLN A 205 23.82 23.31 56.80
CA GLN A 205 24.33 22.60 57.96
C GLN A 205 25.33 21.50 57.55
N GLY A 206 25.11 20.84 56.41
CA GLY A 206 25.98 19.76 55.92
C GLY A 206 27.40 20.18 55.52
N ILE A 207 27.67 21.46 55.22
CA ILE A 207 29.05 21.92 54.97
C ILE A 207 29.79 22.13 56.30
N ARG A 208 29.09 22.62 57.34
CA ARG A 208 29.66 22.70 58.69
C ARG A 208 29.81 21.31 59.32
N GLU A 209 28.84 20.43 59.11
CA GLU A 209 28.91 19.03 59.55
C GLU A 209 29.96 18.22 58.77
N ASP A 210 30.23 18.46 57.48
CA ASP A 210 31.30 17.76 56.74
C ASP A 210 32.71 18.26 57.15
N ILE A 211 32.85 19.52 57.59
CA ILE A 211 34.09 20.02 58.21
C ILE A 211 34.24 19.43 59.62
N GLU A 212 33.18 19.42 60.44
CA GLU A 212 33.17 18.77 61.77
C GLU A 212 33.35 17.25 61.69
N GLN A 213 32.89 16.58 60.62
CA GLN A 213 33.11 15.15 60.35
C GLN A 213 34.54 14.83 59.86
N ARG A 214 35.29 15.84 59.41
CA ARG A 214 36.71 15.72 59.02
C ARG A 214 37.67 16.31 60.05
N SER A 215 37.13 16.66 61.22
CA SER A 215 37.89 16.97 62.42
C SER A 215 37.97 15.72 63.31
N PHE A 216 39.18 15.44 63.79
CA PHE A 216 39.49 14.29 64.63
C PHE A 216 40.22 14.78 65.87
N THR A 217 40.00 14.10 66.99
CA THR A 217 40.85 14.33 68.16
C THR A 217 42.15 13.56 67.98
N SER A 218 43.27 14.28 68.09
CA SER A 218 44.61 13.71 68.02
C SER A 218 44.83 12.77 69.22
N PRO A 219 45.39 11.57 69.01
CA PRO A 219 45.91 10.75 70.11
C PRO A 219 47.32 11.18 70.55
N ALA A 220 47.91 12.22 69.95
CA ALA A 220 49.28 12.61 70.21
C ALA A 220 49.49 13.19 71.62
N HIS A 221 50.57 12.76 72.26
CA HIS A 221 51.07 13.31 73.52
C HIS A 221 52.04 14.46 73.28
N PRO A 222 52.24 15.38 74.25
CA PRO A 222 53.19 16.46 74.11
C PRO A 222 54.56 15.92 73.74
N SER A 223 55.16 16.46 72.68
CA SER A 223 56.39 15.92 72.13
C SER A 223 57.27 17.02 71.55
N PRO A 224 58.61 16.90 71.66
CA PRO A 224 59.53 17.77 70.95
C PRO A 224 59.60 17.48 69.44
N SER A 225 59.08 16.35 68.99
CA SER A 225 59.07 15.96 67.57
C SER A 225 57.68 15.48 67.12
N ASN A 226 57.29 15.84 65.90
CA ASN A 226 56.09 15.34 65.25
C ASN A 226 56.38 15.02 63.79
N SER A 227 55.76 13.95 63.29
CA SER A 227 55.74 13.67 61.86
C SER A 227 54.32 13.39 61.40
N PHE A 228 54.01 13.82 60.18
CA PHE A 228 52.77 13.47 59.51
C PHE A 228 52.97 13.45 57.99
N SER A 229 52.18 12.61 57.33
CA SER A 229 52.22 12.41 55.88
C SER A 229 50.81 12.57 55.32
N ILE A 230 50.68 13.42 54.31
CA ILE A 230 49.40 13.75 53.69
C ILE A 230 49.48 13.39 52.21
N LYS A 231 48.51 12.58 51.74
CA LYS A 231 48.29 12.37 50.32
C LYS A 231 47.26 13.38 49.83
N TYR A 232 47.67 14.27 48.93
CA TYR A 232 46.87 15.38 48.45
C TYR A 232 46.66 15.33 46.94
N ARG A 233 45.48 15.77 46.51
CA ARG A 233 45.16 15.95 45.10
C ARG A 233 44.41 17.26 44.88
N PRO A 234 44.93 18.18 44.05
CA PRO A 234 44.28 19.44 43.78
C PRO A 234 43.05 19.29 42.89
N LEU A 235 42.00 20.05 43.18
CA LEU A 235 40.82 20.19 42.34
C LEU A 235 41.07 21.15 41.17
N ARG A 236 40.32 20.99 40.08
CA ARG A 236 40.39 21.91 38.94
C ARG A 236 39.88 23.29 39.39
N ASN A 237 40.66 24.34 39.13
CA ASN A 237 40.32 25.74 39.44
C ASN A 237 40.27 26.09 40.94
N VAL A 238 40.90 25.32 41.82
CA VAL A 238 41.10 25.68 43.24
C VAL A 238 42.59 26.00 43.45
N PRO A 239 43.02 27.27 43.23
CA PRO A 239 44.43 27.64 43.31
C PRO A 239 45.00 27.60 44.74
N ASP A 240 44.18 27.89 45.74
CA ASP A 240 44.53 28.06 47.14
C ASP A 240 43.63 27.23 48.07
N SER A 241 44.20 26.54 49.06
CA SER A 241 43.43 25.66 49.93
C SER A 241 44.16 25.37 51.22
N ALA A 242 43.51 25.57 52.36
CA ALA A 242 43.91 24.95 53.62
C ALA A 242 43.67 23.44 53.53
N VAL A 243 44.73 22.65 53.68
CA VAL A 243 44.72 21.19 53.47
C VAL A 243 44.60 20.45 54.79
N PHE A 244 45.41 20.83 55.78
CA PHE A 244 45.52 20.13 57.05
C PHE A 244 45.84 21.12 58.15
N ILE A 245 45.18 21.01 59.30
CA ILE A 245 45.50 21.79 60.50
C ILE A 245 45.49 20.84 61.70
N THR A 246 46.46 21.02 62.59
CA THR A 246 46.38 20.52 63.95
C THR A 246 46.53 21.68 64.92
N ARG A 247 45.62 21.77 65.90
CA ARG A 247 45.53 22.91 66.82
C ARG A 247 45.23 22.45 68.24
N THR A 248 45.96 23.00 69.21
CA THR A 248 45.67 22.77 70.63
C THR A 248 44.53 23.66 71.11
N LYS A 249 43.74 23.16 72.05
CA LYS A 249 42.65 23.93 72.66
C LYS A 249 43.23 25.14 73.41
N PRO A 250 42.76 26.38 73.15
CA PRO A 250 43.27 27.55 73.83
C PRO A 250 42.97 27.50 75.33
N ARG A 251 43.91 27.95 76.17
CA ARG A 251 43.76 28.03 77.62
C ARG A 251 43.88 29.48 78.08
N ARG A 252 43.37 29.80 79.28
CA ARG A 252 43.35 31.18 79.83
C ARG A 252 44.71 31.89 79.79
N THR A 253 45.81 31.14 79.89
CA THR A 253 47.18 31.65 79.98
C THR A 253 48.07 31.24 78.80
N GLN A 254 47.55 30.50 77.82
CA GLN A 254 48.33 29.97 76.69
C GLN A 254 47.50 30.04 75.40
N PRO A 255 47.99 30.72 74.35
CA PRO A 255 47.33 30.71 73.04
C PRO A 255 47.36 29.31 72.44
N SER A 256 46.48 29.05 71.47
CA SER A 256 46.54 27.82 70.69
C SER A 256 47.86 27.70 69.95
N GLU A 257 48.47 26.53 70.08
CA GLU A 257 49.58 26.11 69.25
C GLU A 257 49.04 25.37 68.03
N PHE A 258 49.69 25.51 66.88
CA PHE A 258 49.23 24.84 65.67
C PHE A 258 50.36 24.48 64.70
N ILE A 259 50.05 23.50 63.84
CA ILE A 259 50.78 23.21 62.61
C ILE A 259 49.72 23.10 61.50
N ALA A 260 49.92 23.80 60.39
CA ALA A 260 48.98 23.85 59.28
C ALA A 260 49.70 23.73 57.93
N ILE A 261 49.07 23.04 56.98
CA ILE A 261 49.50 22.91 55.60
C ILE A 261 48.45 23.54 54.70
N GLU A 262 48.91 24.40 53.79
CA GLU A 262 48.10 24.95 52.71
C GLU A 262 48.77 24.70 51.35
N VAL A 263 47.96 24.76 50.31
CA VAL A 263 48.42 25.04 48.96
C VAL A 263 48.14 26.51 48.69
N ARG A 264 49.16 27.26 48.29
CA ARG A 264 49.07 28.68 47.90
C ARG A 264 49.88 28.89 46.64
N ASP A 265 49.30 29.54 45.63
CA ASP A 265 49.97 29.80 44.34
C ASP A 265 50.59 28.52 43.74
N LYS A 266 49.88 27.38 43.82
CA LYS A 266 50.33 26.05 43.36
C LYS A 266 51.56 25.50 44.09
N ARG A 267 51.88 25.99 45.28
CA ARG A 267 52.98 25.49 46.12
C ARG A 267 52.46 25.08 47.49
N VAL A 268 53.11 24.08 48.09
CA VAL A 268 52.78 23.67 49.46
C VAL A 268 53.50 24.59 50.44
N VAL A 269 52.75 25.13 51.39
CA VAL A 269 53.27 25.96 52.47
C VAL A 269 52.91 25.33 53.81
N ALA A 270 53.91 25.11 54.64
CA ALA A 270 53.73 24.73 56.04
C ALA A 270 53.80 25.96 56.93
N HIS A 271 52.88 26.08 57.87
CA HIS A 271 52.80 27.12 58.90
C HIS A 271 52.82 26.45 60.27
N TRP A 272 53.54 27.00 61.24
CA TRP A 272 53.46 26.51 62.61
C TRP A 272 53.73 27.61 63.64
N ASN A 273 53.11 27.46 64.80
CA ASN A 273 53.40 28.23 66.00
C ASN A 273 53.22 27.32 67.21
N VAL A 274 54.34 26.89 67.79
CA VAL A 274 54.37 25.93 68.92
C VAL A 274 55.05 26.53 70.15
N GLY A 275 54.81 27.82 70.39
CA GLY A 275 55.37 28.56 71.54
C GLY A 275 56.63 29.38 71.25
N GLY A 276 57.24 29.23 70.08
CA GLY A 276 58.43 29.97 69.63
C GLY A 276 58.16 31.03 68.55
N GLY A 277 56.92 31.49 68.41
CA GLY A 277 56.47 32.41 67.35
C GLY A 277 56.04 31.70 66.06
N ALA A 278 55.26 32.40 65.24
CA ALA A 278 54.77 31.88 63.98
C ALA A 278 55.89 31.83 62.92
N LYS A 279 56.01 30.68 62.24
CA LYS A 279 56.97 30.43 61.18
C LYS A 279 56.29 29.77 59.99
N MET A 280 56.94 29.85 58.82
CA MET A 280 56.48 29.18 57.61
C MET A 280 57.62 28.62 56.77
N ALA A 281 57.33 27.58 55.99
CA ALA A 281 58.22 26.98 55.01
C ALA A 281 57.45 26.77 53.70
N THR A 282 57.95 27.32 52.60
CA THR A 282 57.35 27.12 51.25
C THR A 282 58.18 26.14 50.46
N ASN A 283 57.56 25.07 49.99
CA ASN A 283 58.20 24.10 49.11
C ASN A 283 58.11 24.56 47.64
N SER A 284 59.21 24.46 46.88
CA SER A 284 59.24 24.87 45.48
C SER A 284 58.64 23.86 44.49
N HIS A 285 58.25 22.67 44.95
CA HIS A 285 57.55 21.68 44.14
C HIS A 285 56.18 22.21 43.71
N SER A 286 55.91 22.18 42.40
CA SER A 286 54.69 22.73 41.82
C SER A 286 53.55 21.70 41.82
N ILE A 287 52.43 22.10 42.42
CA ILE A 287 51.19 21.34 42.50
C ILE A 287 50.32 21.65 41.28
N LEU A 288 50.13 20.65 40.40
CA LEU A 288 49.37 20.76 39.17
C LEU A 288 48.09 19.90 39.25
N TYR A 289 47.08 20.30 38.50
CA TYR A 289 45.82 19.56 38.41
C TYR A 289 46.05 18.11 37.93
N ILE A 290 45.53 17.14 38.67
CA ILE A 290 45.54 15.73 38.30
C ILE A 290 44.13 15.34 37.81
N PRO A 291 43.94 15.02 36.51
CA PRO A 291 42.62 14.73 35.91
C PRO A 291 41.87 13.62 36.62
N ASN A 292 40.58 13.79 36.94
CA ASN A 292 39.79 12.83 37.76
C ASN A 292 39.81 11.36 37.24
N THR A 293 40.16 11.14 35.98
CA THR A 293 40.36 9.82 35.38
C THR A 293 41.62 9.10 35.88
N ASP A 294 42.65 9.84 36.28
CA ASP A 294 43.84 9.32 36.95
C ASP A 294 43.48 8.94 38.39
N ARG A 295 43.66 7.68 38.76
CA ARG A 295 43.32 7.18 40.11
C ARG A 295 44.55 6.84 40.94
N SER A 296 45.75 6.96 40.40
CA SER A 296 46.97 6.44 41.02
C SER A 296 47.97 7.53 41.42
N ASN A 297 47.96 8.70 40.78
CA ASN A 297 48.91 9.76 41.13
C ASN A 297 48.41 10.67 42.26
N TRP A 298 49.25 10.86 43.27
CA TRP A 298 49.01 11.70 44.45
C TRP A 298 50.25 12.50 44.81
N TYR A 299 50.05 13.73 45.27
CA TYR A 299 51.13 14.47 45.93
C TYR A 299 51.28 13.96 47.35
N HIS A 300 52.49 13.59 47.72
CA HIS A 300 52.84 13.21 49.08
C HIS A 300 53.52 14.41 49.73
N ILE A 301 52.94 14.87 50.83
CA ILE A 301 53.42 15.99 51.64
C ILE A 301 53.82 15.41 52.99
N ASP A 302 55.13 15.34 53.21
CA ASP A 302 55.73 14.74 54.40
C ASP A 302 56.33 15.86 55.25
N VAL A 303 55.95 15.91 56.52
CA VAL A 303 56.36 16.95 57.46
C VAL A 303 57.01 16.31 58.66
N GLU A 304 58.18 16.82 59.03
CA GLU A 304 58.92 16.41 60.21
C GLU A 304 59.31 17.66 61.00
N ARG A 305 58.73 17.84 62.19
CA ARG A 305 59.07 18.92 63.12
C ARG A 305 59.96 18.39 64.23
N ILE A 306 61.02 19.13 64.57
CA ILE A 306 61.85 18.92 65.75
C ILE A 306 62.05 20.29 66.42
N GLY A 307 61.63 20.44 67.68
CA GLY A 307 61.60 21.74 68.37
C GLY A 307 60.88 22.81 67.55
N ASN A 308 61.49 23.98 67.37
CA ASN A 308 60.91 25.04 66.55
C ASN A 308 61.36 25.01 65.07
N ALA A 309 61.89 23.87 64.61
CA ALA A 309 62.34 23.64 63.23
C ALA A 309 61.44 22.61 62.53
N LEU A 310 61.31 22.74 61.20
CA LEU A 310 60.45 21.88 60.38
C LEU A 310 61.10 21.57 59.02
N ASN A 311 61.06 20.30 58.65
CA ASN A 311 61.37 19.81 57.30
C ASN A 311 60.06 19.51 56.56
N LEU A 312 59.89 20.08 55.36
CA LEU A 312 58.75 19.89 54.48
C LEU A 312 59.22 19.25 53.18
N THR A 313 58.82 18.01 52.94
CA THR A 313 59.14 17.26 51.73
C THR A 313 57.90 17.04 50.88
N VAL A 314 58.00 17.32 49.57
CA VAL A 314 56.89 17.18 48.62
C VAL A 314 57.37 16.41 47.39
N ALA A 315 56.59 15.40 46.98
CA ALA A 315 56.83 14.64 45.76
C ALA A 315 55.51 14.15 45.14
N LEU A 316 55.45 14.09 43.81
CA LEU A 316 54.39 13.34 43.12
C LEU A 316 54.77 11.85 43.08
N LYS A 317 53.90 11.00 43.62
CA LYS A 317 54.07 9.54 43.62
C LYS A 317 52.86 8.87 42.99
N GLU A 318 53.11 7.75 42.32
CA GLU A 318 52.08 6.79 41.93
C GLU A 318 51.86 5.82 43.09
N THR A 319 50.66 5.86 43.66
CA THR A 319 50.18 4.96 44.70
C THR A 319 49.16 4.00 44.10
N VAL A 320 49.48 2.70 44.08
CA VAL A 320 48.56 1.63 43.70
C VAL A 320 48.38 0.70 44.89
N THR A 321 47.14 0.37 45.22
CA THR A 321 46.81 -0.50 46.37
C THR A 321 47.60 -1.81 46.29
N GLY A 322 48.40 -2.11 47.32
CA GLY A 322 49.19 -3.34 47.41
C GLY A 322 50.58 -3.30 46.76
N ALA A 323 50.99 -2.17 46.17
CA ALA A 323 52.33 -1.95 45.63
C ALA A 323 53.06 -0.82 46.37
N ALA A 324 54.40 -0.81 46.31
CA ALA A 324 55.21 0.29 46.84
C ALA A 324 54.98 1.57 46.02
N ASP A 325 54.96 2.71 46.70
CA ASP A 325 54.79 4.02 46.05
C ASP A 325 55.95 4.30 45.10
N LYS A 326 55.65 4.61 43.84
CA LYS A 326 56.65 4.90 42.81
C LYS A 326 56.78 6.41 42.59
N LEU A 327 57.99 6.96 42.72
CA LEU A 327 58.25 8.37 42.44
C LEU A 327 57.97 8.70 40.97
N ARG A 328 57.21 9.78 40.74
CA ARG A 328 56.95 10.36 39.42
C ARG A 328 57.75 11.64 39.18
N THR A 329 58.10 12.33 40.25
CA THR A 329 58.99 13.50 40.26
C THR A 329 60.02 13.34 41.36
N ASP A 330 61.14 14.05 41.25
CA ASP A 330 62.08 14.18 42.36
C ASP A 330 61.39 14.79 43.59
N ALA A 331 61.76 14.29 44.77
CA ALA A 331 61.31 14.86 46.03
C ALA A 331 62.06 16.17 46.29
N VAL A 332 61.31 17.21 46.67
CA VAL A 332 61.88 18.49 47.07
C VAL A 332 61.69 18.62 48.57
N SER A 333 62.78 18.84 49.31
CA SER A 333 62.76 19.04 50.77
C SER A 333 63.20 20.47 51.09
N VAL A 334 62.49 21.11 52.02
CA VAL A 334 62.82 22.44 52.54
C VAL A 334 62.85 22.38 54.06
N PHE A 335 63.98 22.77 54.63
CA PHE A 335 64.19 22.82 56.08
C PHE A 335 64.25 24.27 56.55
N VAL A 336 63.52 24.58 57.62
CA VAL A 336 63.47 25.92 58.23
C VAL A 336 63.63 25.81 59.74
N GLY A 337 64.66 26.47 60.29
CA GLY A 337 65.00 26.51 61.71
C GLY A 337 66.46 26.10 61.97
N ASP A 338 66.92 26.27 63.21
CA ASP A 338 68.23 25.79 63.64
C ASP A 338 68.05 24.34 64.09
N GLY A 339 68.72 23.38 63.45
CA GLY A 339 68.49 21.94 63.62
C GLY A 339 68.92 21.36 64.98
N GLU A 340 69.29 22.20 65.94
CA GLU A 340 69.64 21.79 67.30
C GLU A 340 68.42 21.86 68.22
N TYR A 341 68.12 20.73 68.85
CA TYR A 341 67.06 20.62 69.84
C TYR A 341 67.54 21.17 71.19
N ASP A 342 67.12 22.39 71.53
CA ASP A 342 67.42 23.03 72.83
C ASP A 342 66.45 22.59 73.97
N GLY A 343 65.63 21.55 73.78
CA GLY A 343 64.79 21.04 74.87
C GLY A 343 63.58 21.88 75.27
N GLU A 344 63.53 23.18 74.94
CA GLU A 344 62.53 24.11 75.51
C GLU A 344 61.21 24.19 74.72
N VAL A 345 61.17 23.76 73.45
CA VAL A 345 59.98 23.90 72.59
C VAL A 345 59.31 22.55 72.35
N LEU A 346 58.21 22.32 73.06
CA LEU A 346 57.32 21.18 72.86
C LEU A 346 56.03 21.63 72.18
N PHE A 347 55.53 20.82 71.25
CA PHE A 347 54.15 20.98 70.79
C PHE A 347 53.24 20.35 71.85
N ASN A 348 52.46 21.17 72.55
CA ASN A 348 51.67 20.81 73.72
C ASN A 348 50.36 20.10 73.34
N THR A 349 50.44 19.09 72.49
CA THR A 349 49.29 18.27 72.09
C THR A 349 48.79 17.44 73.26
N ILE A 350 47.49 17.49 73.52
CA ILE A 350 46.82 16.72 74.56
C ILE A 350 45.90 15.70 73.88
N PRO A 351 46.08 14.39 74.17
CA PRO A 351 45.20 13.36 73.62
C PRO A 351 43.74 13.64 73.95
N GLY A 352 42.88 13.62 72.93
CA GLY A 352 41.45 13.89 73.11
C GLY A 352 41.05 15.38 73.20
N GLU A 353 42.00 16.32 73.34
CA GLU A 353 41.73 17.77 73.31
C GLU A 353 42.32 18.48 72.10
N THR A 354 43.41 17.96 71.51
CA THR A 354 44.00 18.54 70.31
C THR A 354 43.22 18.11 69.09
N GLU A 355 42.83 19.07 68.28
CA GLU A 355 42.06 18.83 67.06
C GLU A 355 43.00 18.69 65.87
N ILE A 356 42.63 17.80 64.96
CA ILE A 356 43.21 17.62 63.64
C ILE A 356 42.07 17.75 62.63
N SER A 357 42.16 18.70 61.70
CA SER A 357 41.13 18.91 60.68
C SER A 357 41.72 18.85 59.27
N MET A 358 40.97 18.25 58.34
CA MET A 358 41.26 18.33 56.91
C MET A 358 40.47 19.51 56.32
N GLY A 359 41.15 20.63 56.13
CA GLY A 359 40.52 21.93 55.85
C GLY A 359 40.10 22.67 57.11
N THR A 360 39.54 23.86 56.94
CA THR A 360 39.07 24.73 58.05
C THR A 360 38.07 25.75 57.55
N ASP A 361 37.33 26.34 58.48
CA ASP A 361 36.42 27.43 58.19
C ASP A 361 37.18 28.75 57.89
N PRO A 362 36.54 29.71 57.20
CA PRO A 362 37.19 30.97 56.83
C PRO A 362 37.68 31.83 58.01
N GLU A 363 37.05 31.74 59.19
CA GLU A 363 37.41 32.55 60.36
C GLU A 363 38.70 32.01 60.99
N SER A 364 38.76 30.69 61.21
CA SER A 364 39.96 29.99 61.67
C SER A 364 41.14 30.15 60.69
N ALA A 365 40.88 30.06 59.38
CA ALA A 365 41.91 30.31 58.37
C ALA A 365 42.49 31.72 58.45
N ALA A 366 41.64 32.74 58.64
CA ALA A 366 42.07 34.13 58.75
C ALA A 366 42.92 34.36 60.01
N GLU A 367 42.57 33.74 61.15
CA GLU A 367 43.36 33.80 62.38
C GLU A 367 44.79 33.25 62.19
N MET A 368 44.91 32.16 61.42
CA MET A 368 46.19 31.49 61.14
C MET A 368 46.93 32.06 59.91
N GLY A 369 46.36 33.04 59.20
CA GLY A 369 46.95 33.62 57.99
C GLY A 369 46.95 32.67 56.77
N LEU A 370 46.05 31.68 56.75
CA LEU A 370 45.93 30.68 55.69
C LEU A 370 45.03 31.17 54.56
N ALA A 371 45.30 30.71 53.34
CA ALA A 371 44.49 30.98 52.17
C ALA A 371 43.37 29.94 52.04
N THR A 372 42.14 30.40 51.83
CA THR A 372 40.97 29.55 51.54
C THR A 372 40.32 30.00 50.23
N ASN A 373 39.98 29.04 49.38
CA ASN A 373 39.03 29.30 48.29
C ASN A 373 37.60 29.26 48.85
N LYS A 374 36.83 30.32 48.56
CA LYS A 374 35.40 30.42 48.93
C LYS A 374 34.55 29.40 48.19
#